data_AF-A0A7C1FHY6-F1
#
_entry.id   AF-A0A7C1FHY6-F1
#
_cell.length_a   1.000
_cell.length_b   1.000
_cell.length_c   1.000
_cell.angle_alpha   90.00
_cell.angle_beta   90.00
_cell.angle_gamma   90.00
#
_symmetry.space_group_name_H-M   'P 1'
#
loop_
_entity.id
_entity.type
_entity.pdbx_description
1 polymer ?
#
loop_
_entity_poly.entity_id
_entity_poly.type
_entity_poly.pdbx_seq_one_letter_code
_entity_poly.pdbx_strand_id
1 'polypeptide(L)'
;LLPFVRMFVGDIEEGFRADDADAVFLDVREPWRYLAHVRRALRPGGFFASLLPTANQVIELLRGFDAHHFADVSVEELILRSYKPTPERFRPDDNLIGHTGYLIFARCIDLNEDMSRWQQPERQRYEARLQTQAELEAEAKRRAAEVAAGGKKYPRLPLPG
;
A
#
# COMPACT_ATOMS: atom_id res chain seq x y z
N LEU A 1 29.71 -0.03 19.11
CA LEU A 1 28.62 -0.59 18.27
C LEU A 1 28.03 -1.87 18.86
N LEU A 2 28.84 -2.87 19.20
CA LEU A 2 28.35 -4.14 19.80
C LEU A 2 27.42 -4.05 21.03
N PRO A 3 27.54 -3.12 21.99
CA PRO A 3 26.60 -3.08 23.12
C PRO A 3 25.16 -2.69 22.72
N PHE A 4 24.96 -2.18 21.50
CA PHE A 4 23.67 -1.70 21.01
C PHE A 4 23.14 -2.53 19.82
N VAL A 5 23.88 -3.54 19.39
CA VAL A 5 23.53 -4.36 18.22
C VAL A 5 23.60 -5.82 18.60
N ARG A 6 22.46 -6.51 18.48
CA ARG A 6 22.37 -7.97 18.56
C ARG A 6 22.11 -8.52 17.17
N MET A 7 23.01 -9.40 16.70
CA MET A 7 22.86 -10.06 15.42
C MET A 7 22.23 -11.44 15.60
N PHE A 8 21.34 -11.79 14.68
CA PHE A 8 20.74 -13.12 14.60
C PHE A 8 21.06 -13.71 13.23
N VAL A 9 21.58 -14.93 13.21
CA VAL A 9 21.73 -15.73 11.99
C VAL A 9 20.54 -16.66 11.89
N GLY A 10 19.75 -16.54 10.83
CA GLY A 10 18.55 -17.35 10.61
C GLY A 10 17.76 -16.86 9.41
N ASP A 11 16.76 -17.65 9.01
CA ASP A 11 15.81 -17.28 7.97
C ASP A 11 14.66 -16.46 8.57
N ILE A 12 14.30 -15.37 7.91
CA ILE A 12 13.18 -14.52 8.33
C ILE A 12 11.82 -15.17 8.05
N GLU A 13 11.76 -16.22 7.22
CA GLU A 13 10.56 -17.07 7.05
C GLU A 13 10.16 -17.77 8.36
N GLU A 14 11.10 -18.00 9.28
CA GLU A 14 10.82 -18.53 10.62
C GLU A 14 10.35 -17.43 11.60
N GLY A 15 10.44 -16.17 11.16
CA GLY A 15 10.08 -14.97 11.90
C GLY A 15 11.22 -14.34 12.70
N PHE A 16 10.93 -13.21 13.34
CA PHE A 16 11.94 -12.44 14.05
C PHE A 16 12.16 -12.95 15.48
N ARG A 17 13.42 -12.89 15.93
CA ARG A 17 13.82 -13.20 17.31
C ARG A 17 13.73 -11.99 18.25
N ALA A 18 13.53 -10.80 17.70
CA ALA A 18 13.25 -9.59 18.45
C ALA A 18 11.73 -9.41 18.58
N ASP A 19 11.30 -8.94 19.74
CA ASP A 19 9.93 -8.60 20.08
C ASP A 19 9.86 -7.20 20.74
N ASP A 20 8.64 -6.69 20.91
CA ASP A 20 8.33 -5.37 21.49
C ASP A 20 9.14 -4.21 20.87
N ALA A 21 9.40 -4.29 19.56
CA ALA A 21 10.18 -3.29 18.85
C ALA A 21 9.36 -2.01 18.62
N ASP A 22 10.00 -0.85 18.81
CA ASP A 22 9.43 0.44 18.45
C ASP A 22 9.22 0.60 16.93
N ALA A 23 10.15 0.01 16.16
CA ALA A 23 10.18 0.09 14.71
C ALA A 23 10.81 -1.16 14.08
N VAL A 24 10.38 -1.48 12.86
CA VAL A 24 10.95 -2.53 12.01
C VAL A 24 11.23 -1.94 10.64
N PHE A 25 12.47 -2.14 10.17
CA PHE A 25 12.89 -1.80 8.83
C PHE A 25 13.21 -3.10 8.06
N LEU A 26 12.54 -3.32 6.93
CA LEU A 26 12.79 -4.46 6.05
C LEU A 26 13.37 -4.02 4.70
N ASP A 27 14.61 -4.45 4.45
CA ASP A 27 15.28 -4.33 3.16
C ASP A 27 15.49 -5.73 2.57
N VAL A 28 14.40 -6.26 2.01
CA VAL A 28 14.34 -7.60 1.39
C VAL A 28 13.50 -7.55 0.12
N ARG A 29 13.62 -8.57 -0.72
CA ARG A 29 12.95 -8.61 -2.03
C ARG A 29 11.42 -8.62 -1.95
N GLU A 30 10.87 -9.32 -0.96
CA GLU A 30 9.42 -9.62 -0.84
C GLU A 30 8.90 -9.31 0.58
N PRO A 31 8.96 -8.07 1.07
CA PRO A 31 8.61 -7.73 2.46
C PRO A 31 7.16 -8.08 2.81
N TRP A 32 6.25 -8.06 1.83
CA TRP A 32 4.83 -8.39 2.00
C TRP A 32 4.60 -9.81 2.54
N ARG A 33 5.52 -10.76 2.30
CA ARG A 33 5.42 -12.14 2.81
C ARG A 33 5.63 -12.22 4.32
N TYR A 34 6.23 -11.20 4.94
CA TYR A 34 6.68 -11.23 6.34
C TYR A 34 5.89 -10.28 7.24
N LEU A 35 4.85 -9.61 6.74
CA LEU A 35 4.08 -8.62 7.50
C LEU A 35 3.45 -9.22 8.77
N ALA A 36 3.06 -10.50 8.77
CA ALA A 36 2.61 -11.18 9.97
C ALA A 36 3.71 -11.28 11.06
N HIS A 37 4.96 -11.53 10.67
CA HIS A 37 6.11 -11.55 11.58
C HIS A 37 6.46 -10.14 12.07
N VAL A 38 6.40 -9.14 11.19
CA VAL A 38 6.55 -7.72 11.54
C VAL A 38 5.54 -7.34 12.62
N ARG A 39 4.26 -7.67 12.42
CA ARG A 39 3.18 -7.34 13.35
C ARG A 39 3.38 -7.97 14.73
N ARG A 40 3.94 -9.19 14.78
CA ARG A 40 4.26 -9.89 16.04
C ARG A 40 5.44 -9.24 16.77
N ALA A 41 6.41 -8.73 16.02
CA ALA A 41 7.62 -8.14 16.59
C ALA A 41 7.42 -6.68 17.02
N LEU A 42 6.54 -5.93 16.35
CA LEU A 42 6.24 -4.55 16.70
C LEU A 42 5.36 -4.45 17.94
N ARG A 43 5.64 -3.45 18.77
CA ARG A 43 4.67 -2.99 19.76
C ARG A 43 3.41 -2.41 19.09
N PRO A 44 2.26 -2.35 19.76
CA PRO A 44 1.07 -1.68 19.22
C PRO A 44 1.36 -0.24 18.77
N GLY A 45 0.98 0.10 17.53
CA GLY A 45 1.27 1.42 16.96
C GLY A 45 2.72 1.63 16.50
N GLY A 46 3.57 0.59 16.54
CA GLY A 46 4.96 0.65 16.09
C GLY A 46 5.12 0.99 14.61
N PHE A 47 6.29 1.49 14.25
CA PHE A 47 6.60 1.95 12.89
C PHE A 47 7.12 0.82 12.02
N PHE A 48 6.62 0.74 10.80
CA PHE A 48 7.16 -0.11 9.75
C PHE A 48 7.78 0.75 8.65
N ALA A 49 8.91 0.28 8.12
CA ALA A 49 9.53 0.87 6.95
C ALA A 49 10.13 -0.19 6.03
N SER A 50 10.16 0.07 4.73
CA SER A 50 10.83 -0.77 3.74
C SER A 50 11.43 0.06 2.61
N LEU A 51 12.52 -0.44 2.03
CA LEU A 51 13.15 0.11 0.83
C LEU A 51 12.94 -0.86 -0.33
N LEU A 52 12.28 -0.42 -1.41
CA LEU A 52 11.99 -1.26 -2.57
C LEU A 52 12.42 -0.58 -3.88
N PRO A 53 13.08 -1.29 -4.80
CA PRO A 53 13.60 -0.69 -6.04
C PRO A 53 12.57 -0.58 -7.17
N THR A 54 11.38 -1.18 -7.06
CA THR A 54 10.40 -1.18 -8.16
C THR A 54 8.98 -0.90 -7.69
N ALA A 55 8.20 -0.21 -8.53
CA ALA A 55 6.81 0.09 -8.26
C ALA A 55 5.94 -1.17 -8.11
N ASN A 56 6.25 -2.26 -8.82
CA ASN A 56 5.52 -3.52 -8.68
C ASN A 56 5.68 -4.11 -7.27
N GLN A 57 6.88 -4.05 -6.70
CA GLN A 57 7.11 -4.47 -5.32
C GLN A 57 6.36 -3.57 -4.33
N VAL A 58 6.32 -2.25 -4.58
CA VAL A 58 5.52 -1.33 -3.79
C VAL A 58 4.04 -1.73 -3.82
N ILE A 59 3.50 -2.03 -5.00
CA ILE A 59 2.10 -2.46 -5.16
C ILE A 59 1.80 -3.72 -4.34
N GLU A 60 2.67 -4.73 -4.36
CA GLU A 60 2.47 -5.94 -3.55
C GLU A 60 2.54 -5.64 -2.04
N LEU A 61 3.45 -4.76 -1.60
CA LEU A 61 3.52 -4.33 -0.22
C LEU A 61 2.26 -3.57 0.23
N LEU A 62 1.74 -2.67 -0.60
CA LEU A 62 0.50 -1.94 -0.32
C LEU A 62 -0.69 -2.89 -0.18
N ARG A 63 -0.80 -3.92 -1.03
CA ARG A 63 -1.84 -4.97 -0.87
C ARG A 63 -1.66 -5.75 0.43
N GLY A 64 -0.42 -6.05 0.80
CA GLY A 64 -0.09 -6.74 2.04
C GLY A 64 -0.55 -5.96 3.28
N PHE A 65 -0.47 -4.63 3.26
CA PHE A 65 -0.92 -3.80 4.38
C PHE A 65 -2.42 -3.94 4.68
N ASP A 66 -3.25 -4.07 3.65
CA ASP A 66 -4.69 -4.28 3.82
C ASP A 66 -4.98 -5.63 4.51
N ALA A 67 -4.24 -6.68 4.14
CA ALA A 67 -4.40 -8.01 4.71
C ALA A 67 -3.92 -8.10 6.17
N HIS A 68 -2.98 -7.22 6.57
CA HIS A 68 -2.28 -7.32 7.85
C HIS A 68 -2.51 -6.13 8.80
N HIS A 69 -3.46 -5.25 8.51
CA HIS A 69 -3.87 -4.11 9.34
C HIS A 69 -2.74 -3.10 9.59
N PHE A 70 -2.10 -2.68 8.49
CA PHE A 70 -1.15 -1.57 8.50
C PHE A 70 -1.82 -0.32 7.91
N ALA A 71 -1.71 0.79 8.64
CA ALA A 71 -2.34 2.07 8.35
C ALA A 71 -1.30 3.20 8.28
N ASP A 72 -1.76 4.43 8.06
CA ASP A 72 -0.91 5.63 7.96
C ASP A 72 0.22 5.44 6.93
N VAL A 73 -0.17 4.91 5.77
CA VAL A 73 0.76 4.46 4.73
C VAL A 73 1.24 5.66 3.93
N SER A 74 2.57 5.77 3.78
CA SER A 74 3.20 6.70 2.86
C SER A 74 4.23 6.00 1.99
N VAL A 75 4.35 6.47 0.74
CA VAL A 75 5.37 6.02 -0.21
C VAL A 75 6.08 7.26 -0.72
N GLU A 76 7.38 7.30 -0.54
CA GLU A 76 8.23 8.44 -0.87
C GLU A 76 9.39 8.00 -1.76
N GLU A 77 9.86 8.92 -2.60
CA GLU A 77 11.10 8.79 -3.35
C GLU A 77 11.91 10.06 -3.14
N LEU A 78 13.22 9.91 -2.94
CA LEU A 78 14.13 11.05 -2.74
C LEU A 78 14.98 11.27 -3.99
N ILE A 79 14.80 12.42 -4.63
CA ILE A 79 15.65 12.88 -5.73
C ILE A 79 16.63 13.92 -5.19
N LEU A 80 17.88 13.50 -5.00
CA LEU A 80 18.95 14.39 -4.56
C LEU A 80 19.66 15.01 -5.78
N ARG A 81 19.58 16.34 -5.90
CA ARG A 81 20.25 17.10 -6.96
C ARG A 81 21.43 17.89 -6.39
N SER A 82 22.64 17.39 -6.61
CA SER A 82 23.87 18.07 -6.23
C SER A 82 24.15 19.28 -7.13
N TYR A 83 24.80 20.29 -6.55
CA TYR A 83 25.26 21.49 -7.26
C TYR A 83 26.76 21.65 -7.09
N LYS A 84 27.41 22.21 -8.12
CA LYS A 84 28.83 22.60 -8.07
C LYS A 84 28.93 23.96 -7.37
N PRO A 85 29.51 24.04 -6.16
CA PRO A 85 29.43 25.23 -5.32
C PRO A 85 30.54 26.24 -5.64
N THR A 86 30.69 26.63 -6.92
CA THR A 86 31.61 27.68 -7.35
C THR A 86 30.82 28.97 -7.59
N PRO A 87 31.04 30.06 -6.84
CA PRO A 87 30.17 31.25 -6.89
C PRO A 87 29.89 31.80 -8.29
N GLU A 88 30.94 31.98 -9.11
CA GLU A 88 30.83 32.55 -10.46
C GLU A 88 30.34 31.54 -11.53
N ARG A 89 30.23 30.26 -11.15
CA ARG A 89 29.84 29.15 -12.03
C ARG A 89 28.86 28.20 -11.35
N PHE A 90 28.02 28.72 -10.46
CA PHE A 90 27.10 27.91 -9.68
C PHE A 90 26.09 27.26 -10.62
N ARG A 91 26.06 25.93 -10.61
CA ARG A 91 25.22 25.14 -11.52
C ARG A 91 24.97 23.74 -10.95
N PRO A 92 23.91 23.04 -11.40
CA PRO A 92 23.73 21.63 -11.08
C PRO A 92 24.93 20.80 -11.51
N ASP A 93 25.12 19.66 -10.83
CA ASP A 93 26.02 18.63 -11.33
C ASP A 93 25.53 18.09 -12.69
N ASP A 94 26.46 17.56 -13.49
CA ASP A 94 26.18 17.10 -14.86
C ASP A 94 25.41 15.78 -14.86
N ASN A 95 25.59 14.96 -13.82
CA ASN A 95 24.89 13.69 -13.63
C ASN A 95 23.79 13.82 -12.57
N LEU A 96 22.65 13.19 -12.84
CA LEU A 96 21.57 13.01 -11.87
C LEU A 96 21.38 11.50 -11.63
N ILE A 97 21.22 11.12 -10.36
CA ILE A 97 20.71 9.79 -10.00
C ILE A 97 19.19 9.88 -10.09
N GLY A 98 18.64 9.33 -11.17
CA GLY A 98 17.21 9.47 -11.49
C GLY A 98 16.28 8.66 -10.61
N HIS A 99 16.79 7.60 -9.98
CA HIS A 99 16.05 6.75 -9.05
C HIS A 99 17.05 5.97 -8.18
N THR A 100 16.72 5.79 -6.90
CA THR A 100 17.45 4.87 -6.01
C THR A 100 16.53 3.76 -5.54
N GLY A 101 15.35 4.13 -5.03
CA GLY A 101 14.34 3.23 -4.53
C GLY A 101 13.19 4.02 -3.92
N TYR A 102 12.12 3.32 -3.60
CA TYR A 102 10.98 3.81 -2.86
C TYR A 102 11.17 3.53 -1.37
N LEU A 103 10.89 4.53 -0.54
CA LEU A 103 10.75 4.39 0.90
C LEU A 103 9.27 4.24 1.21
N ILE A 104 8.90 3.15 1.85
CA ILE A 104 7.52 2.84 2.21
C ILE A 104 7.43 2.84 3.71
N PHE A 105 6.49 3.59 4.27
CA PHE A 105 6.24 3.67 5.70
C PHE A 105 4.79 3.27 5.99
N ALA A 106 4.58 2.68 7.17
CA ALA A 106 3.25 2.39 7.69
C ALA A 106 3.31 2.23 9.21
N ARG A 107 2.14 2.12 9.84
CA ARG A 107 1.98 1.82 11.27
C ARG A 107 1.13 0.58 11.45
N CYS A 108 1.57 -0.30 12.36
CA CYS A 108 0.75 -1.42 12.79
C CYS A 108 -0.37 -0.90 13.70
N ILE A 109 -1.63 -1.13 13.35
CA ILE A 109 -2.77 -0.78 14.21
C ILE A 109 -3.42 -2.03 14.81
N ASP A 110 -4.31 -1.82 15.78
CA ASP A 110 -5.08 -2.90 16.39
C ASP A 110 -6.01 -3.54 15.34
N LEU A 111 -6.24 -4.85 15.44
CA LEU A 111 -7.12 -5.58 14.52
C LEU A 111 -8.59 -5.16 14.64
N ASN A 112 -8.98 -4.56 15.77
CA ASN A 112 -10.34 -4.06 15.99
C ASN A 112 -10.55 -2.65 15.44
N GLU A 113 -9.50 -1.98 14.96
CA GLU A 113 -9.62 -0.65 14.38
C GLU A 113 -10.19 -0.74 12.95
N ASP A 114 -11.04 0.24 12.63
CA ASP A 114 -11.60 0.38 11.30
C ASP A 114 -10.55 1.01 10.37
N MET A 115 -10.02 0.19 9.45
CA MET A 115 -9.04 0.58 8.44
C MET A 115 -9.50 1.76 7.57
N SER A 116 -10.82 1.92 7.36
CA SER A 116 -11.37 2.99 6.48
C SER A 116 -11.02 4.38 6.97
N ARG A 117 -10.84 4.55 8.30
CA ARG A 117 -10.46 5.82 8.94
C ARG A 117 -9.06 6.28 8.55
N TRP A 118 -8.20 5.34 8.18
CA TRP A 118 -6.80 5.58 7.83
C TRP A 118 -6.55 5.60 6.32
N GLN A 119 -7.57 5.30 5.52
CA GLN A 119 -7.46 5.37 4.08
C GLN A 119 -7.45 6.83 3.62
N GLN A 120 -6.57 7.12 2.65
CA GLN A 120 -6.55 8.43 2.02
C GLN A 120 -7.84 8.68 1.22
N PRO A 121 -8.35 9.93 1.14
CA PRO A 121 -9.59 10.25 0.43
C PRO A 121 -9.62 9.79 -1.04
N GLU A 122 -8.47 9.80 -1.71
CA GLU A 122 -8.36 9.32 -3.09
C GLU A 122 -8.63 7.81 -3.22
N ARG A 123 -8.16 7.04 -2.23
CA ARG A 123 -8.38 5.61 -2.16
C ARG A 123 -9.86 5.28 -1.96
N GLN A 124 -10.52 5.97 -1.03
CA GLN A 124 -11.96 5.82 -0.79
C GLN A 124 -12.78 6.13 -2.06
N ARG A 125 -12.41 7.19 -2.80
CA ARG A 125 -13.06 7.54 -4.08
C ARG A 125 -12.86 6.46 -5.14
N TYR A 126 -11.66 5.87 -5.21
CA TYR A 126 -11.37 4.79 -6.15
C TYR A 126 -12.19 3.54 -5.83
N GLU A 127 -12.25 3.14 -4.56
CA GLU A 127 -13.05 1.99 -4.10
C GLU A 127 -14.54 2.21 -4.36
N ALA A 128 -15.08 3.40 -4.09
CA ALA A 128 -16.46 3.75 -4.39
C ALA A 128 -16.77 3.66 -5.90
N ARG A 129 -15.86 4.12 -6.77
CA ARG A 129 -16.01 3.99 -8.24
C ARG A 129 -16.06 2.52 -8.68
N LEU A 130 -15.20 1.68 -8.12
CA LEU A 130 -15.20 0.25 -8.41
C LEU A 130 -16.52 -0.42 -7.99
N GLN A 131 -17.05 -0.07 -6.81
CA GLN A 131 -18.35 -0.58 -6.34
C GLN A 131 -19.48 -0.17 -7.27
N THR A 132 -19.58 1.12 -7.62
CA THR A 132 -20.61 1.60 -8.56
C THR A 132 -20.50 0.91 -9.92
N GLN A 133 -19.29 0.71 -10.43
CA GLN A 133 -19.08 0.00 -11.70
C GLN A 133 -19.53 -1.47 -11.60
N ALA A 134 -19.19 -2.17 -10.53
CA ALA A 134 -19.60 -3.55 -10.31
C ALA A 134 -21.13 -3.69 -10.18
N GLU A 135 -21.79 -2.75 -9.52
CA GLU A 135 -23.26 -2.69 -9.42
C GLU A 135 -23.91 -2.51 -10.80
N LEU A 136 -23.42 -1.57 -11.60
CA LEU A 136 -23.90 -1.34 -12.97
C LEU A 136 -23.71 -2.58 -13.85
N GLU A 137 -22.54 -3.23 -13.77
CA GLU A 137 -22.26 -4.46 -14.50
C GLU A 137 -23.16 -5.62 -14.06
N ALA A 138 -23.42 -5.75 -12.76
CA ALA A 138 -24.33 -6.76 -12.22
C ALA A 138 -25.78 -6.51 -12.66
N GLU A 139 -26.24 -5.26 -12.65
CA GLU A 139 -27.57 -4.88 -13.13
C GLU A 139 -27.70 -5.13 -14.64
N ALA A 140 -26.69 -4.76 -15.44
CA ALA A 140 -26.66 -5.04 -16.87
C ALA A 140 -26.74 -6.55 -17.14
N LYS A 141 -26.00 -7.38 -16.38
CA LYS A 141 -26.09 -8.84 -16.47
C LYS A 141 -27.47 -9.38 -16.09
N ARG A 142 -28.09 -8.86 -15.02
CA ARG A 142 -29.46 -9.23 -14.62
C ARG A 142 -30.48 -8.89 -15.70
N ARG A 143 -30.45 -7.66 -16.23
CA ARG A 143 -31.32 -7.21 -17.32
C ARG A 143 -31.12 -8.05 -18.59
N ALA A 144 -29.88 -8.38 -18.95
CA ALA A 144 -29.59 -9.26 -20.09
C ALA A 144 -30.17 -10.67 -19.89
N ALA A 145 -30.09 -11.22 -18.68
CA ALA A 145 -30.67 -12.52 -18.35
C ALA A 145 -32.22 -12.50 -18.38
N GLU A 146 -32.87 -11.44 -17.90
CA GLU A 146 -34.34 -11.28 -17.96
C GLU A 146 -34.85 -11.16 -19.40
N VAL A 147 -34.12 -10.44 -20.26
CA VAL A 147 -34.42 -10.35 -21.70
C VAL A 147 -34.26 -11.72 -22.36
N ALA A 148 -33.21 -12.47 -22.02
CA ALA A 148 -33.00 -13.82 -22.53
C ALA A 148 -34.06 -14.83 -22.06
N ALA A 149 -34.63 -14.63 -20.86
CA ALA A 149 -35.70 -15.47 -20.29
C ALA A 149 -37.11 -15.12 -20.82
N GLY A 150 -37.25 -14.21 -21.79
CA GLY A 150 -38.52 -13.88 -22.44
C GLY A 150 -39.34 -12.78 -21.77
N GLY A 151 -38.75 -11.96 -20.88
CA GLY A 151 -39.40 -10.80 -20.28
C GLY A 151 -39.79 -9.73 -21.32
N LYS A 152 -41.00 -9.15 -21.19
CA LYS A 152 -41.50 -8.12 -22.11
C LYS A 152 -40.54 -6.93 -22.20
N LYS A 153 -40.18 -6.57 -23.44
CA LYS A 153 -39.10 -5.64 -23.81
C LYS A 153 -39.29 -4.17 -23.37
N TYR A 154 -40.44 -3.77 -22.81
CA TYR A 154 -40.69 -2.36 -22.42
C TYR A 154 -41.57 -2.23 -21.17
N PRO A 155 -41.30 -1.24 -20.29
CA PRO A 155 -42.17 -0.92 -19.17
C PRO A 155 -43.55 -0.45 -19.68
N ARG A 156 -44.64 -0.87 -19.01
CA ARG A 156 -45.97 -0.31 -19.28
C ARG A 156 -46.00 1.14 -18.80
N LEU A 157 -45.80 2.08 -19.71
CA LEU A 157 -46.10 3.48 -19.42
C LEU A 157 -47.61 3.60 -19.13
N PRO A 158 -48.01 4.27 -18.05
CA PRO A 158 -49.42 4.57 -17.84
C PRO A 158 -49.92 5.44 -19.00
N LEU A 159 -51.05 5.05 -19.59
CA LEU A 159 -51.68 5.84 -20.65
C LEU A 159 -52.14 7.18 -20.05
N PRO A 160 -51.89 8.32 -20.72
CA PRO A 160 -52.49 9.59 -20.32
C PRO A 160 -54.02 9.45 -20.45
N GLY A 161 -54.70 9.56 -19.31
CA GLY A 161 -56.16 9.65 -19.22
C GLY A 161 -56.64 11.08 -19.35
#